data_AF-A0A653YNU2-F1
#
_entry.id   AF-A0A653YNU2-F1
#
_cell.length_a   1.000
_cell.length_b   1.000
_cell.length_c   1.000
_cell.angle_alpha   90.00
_cell.angle_beta   90.00
_cell.angle_gamma   90.00
#
_symmetry.space_group_name_H-M   'P 1'
#
loop_
_entity.id
_entity.type
_entity.pdbx_description
1 polymer ?
#
loop_
_entity_poly.entity_id
_entity_poly.type
_entity_poly.pdbx_seq_one_letter_code
_entity_poly.pdbx_strand_id
1 'polypeptide(L)'
;MTATKEAVALDRVRRRVTALGFLAVAMHGVFGLIGVSYVLLDQGRRSDATALTLMSGVVALIVCAATRAILGTRPFSILWSVLSLVPTVAAFIWLF
;
A
#
# COMPACT_ATOMS: atom_id res chain seq x y z
N MET A 1 37.12 -8.02 12.78
CA MET A 1 36.18 -6.86 12.91
C MET A 1 35.39 -6.57 11.62
N THR A 2 35.60 -7.31 10.52
CA THR A 2 34.90 -7.20 9.23
C THR A 2 33.55 -7.94 9.18
N ALA A 3 33.46 -9.13 9.78
CA ALA A 3 32.25 -9.95 9.81
C ALA A 3 30.99 -9.23 10.36
N THR A 4 31.17 -8.34 11.35
CA THR A 4 30.06 -7.58 11.94
C THR A 4 29.53 -6.49 11.00
N LYS A 5 30.41 -5.87 10.20
CA LYS A 5 30.03 -4.84 9.22
C LYS A 5 29.29 -5.46 8.04
N GLU A 6 29.73 -6.62 7.58
CA GLU A 6 29.07 -7.39 6.51
C GLU A 6 27.68 -7.85 6.94
N ALA A 7 27.53 -8.37 8.17
CA ALA A 7 26.23 -8.78 8.69
C ALA A 7 25.21 -7.62 8.75
N VAL A 8 25.65 -6.43 9.17
CA VAL A 8 24.81 -5.22 9.21
C VAL A 8 24.44 -4.75 7.80
N ALA A 9 25.37 -4.84 6.84
CA ALA A 9 25.11 -4.49 5.45
C ALA A 9 24.07 -5.45 4.82
N LEU A 10 24.21 -6.75 5.07
CA LEU A 10 23.28 -7.78 4.57
C LEU A 10 21.87 -7.58 5.13
N ASP A 11 21.75 -7.31 6.43
CA ASP A 11 20.46 -7.08 7.08
C ASP A 11 19.75 -5.83 6.52
N ARG A 12 20.51 -4.77 6.23
CA ARG A 12 19.97 -3.57 5.57
C ARG A 12 19.41 -3.88 4.17
N VAL A 13 20.13 -4.67 3.38
CA VAL A 13 19.67 -5.08 2.04
C VAL A 13 18.43 -5.95 2.16
N ARG A 14 18.45 -6.94 3.06
CA ARG A 14 17.32 -7.84 3.32
C ARG A 14 16.05 -7.07 3.68
N ARG A 15 16.11 -6.11 4.61
CA ARG A 15 14.95 -5.28 4.98
C ARG A 15 14.40 -4.49 3.80
N ARG A 16 15.27 -3.93 2.96
CA ARG A 16 14.86 -3.18 1.76
C ARG A 16 14.19 -4.09 0.73
N VAL A 17 14.77 -5.24 0.46
CA VAL A 17 14.19 -6.23 -0.48
C VAL A 17 12.84 -6.73 0.03
N THR A 18 12.72 -7.04 1.33
CA THR A 18 11.44 -7.41 1.94
C THR A 18 10.41 -6.29 1.85
N ALA A 19 10.81 -5.05 2.12
CA ALA A 19 9.92 -3.89 2.00
C ALA A 19 9.43 -3.68 0.57
N LEU A 20 10.31 -3.81 -0.42
CA LEU A 20 9.96 -3.70 -1.84
C LEU A 20 9.04 -4.84 -2.29
N GLY A 21 9.34 -6.08 -1.91
CA GLY A 21 8.50 -7.24 -2.22
C GLY A 21 7.11 -7.12 -1.60
N PHE A 22 7.03 -6.72 -0.33
CA PHE A 22 5.77 -6.45 0.34
C PHE A 22 4.99 -5.32 -0.35
N LEU A 23 5.65 -4.20 -0.67
CA LEU A 23 5.02 -3.07 -1.36
C LEU A 23 4.45 -3.48 -2.72
N ALA A 24 5.18 -4.29 -3.50
CA ALA A 24 4.72 -4.75 -4.81
C ALA A 24 3.45 -5.61 -4.71
N VAL A 25 3.43 -6.59 -3.81
CA VAL A 25 2.26 -7.45 -3.57
C VAL A 25 1.08 -6.63 -3.06
N ALA A 26 1.35 -5.69 -2.16
CA ALA A 26 0.33 -4.85 -1.59
C ALA A 26 -0.28 -3.85 -2.59
N MET A 27 0.54 -3.24 -3.45
CA MET A 27 0.05 -2.38 -4.55
C MET A 27 -0.86 -3.16 -5.48
N HIS A 28 -0.52 -4.41 -5.80
CA HIS A 28 -1.39 -5.28 -6.58
C HIS A 28 -2.76 -5.47 -5.91
N GLY A 29 -2.80 -5.66 -4.58
CA GLY A 29 -4.05 -5.74 -3.82
C GLY A 29 -4.88 -4.45 -3.89
N VAL A 30 -4.26 -3.27 -3.72
CA VAL A 30 -4.94 -1.97 -3.80
C VAL A 30 -5.52 -1.72 -5.19
N PHE A 31 -4.73 -1.94 -6.24
CA PHE A 31 -5.21 -1.80 -7.62
C PHE A 31 -6.25 -2.84 -7.98
N GLY A 32 -6.15 -4.06 -7.46
CA GLY A 32 -7.17 -5.10 -7.63
C GLY A 32 -8.52 -4.68 -7.04
N LEU A 33 -8.53 -4.11 -5.83
CA LEU A 33 -9.76 -3.59 -5.21
C LEU A 33 -10.36 -2.44 -6.02
N ILE A 34 -9.55 -1.53 -6.54
CA ILE A 34 -9.99 -0.44 -7.42
C ILE A 34 -10.55 -1.00 -8.74
N GLY A 35 -9.89 -1.99 -9.34
CA GLY A 35 -10.39 -2.64 -10.56
C GLY A 35 -11.75 -3.29 -10.35
N VAL A 36 -11.95 -3.97 -9.22
CA VAL A 36 -13.23 -4.59 -8.86
C VAL A 36 -14.31 -3.53 -8.61
N SER A 37 -13.97 -2.36 -8.06
CA SER A 37 -14.97 -1.30 -7.86
C SER A 37 -15.52 -0.76 -9.18
N TYR A 38 -14.70 -0.64 -10.22
CA TYR A 38 -15.17 -0.28 -11.56
C TYR A 38 -16.12 -1.33 -12.15
N VAL A 39 -15.80 -2.62 -12.01
CA VAL A 39 -16.69 -3.71 -12.47
C VAL A 39 -18.04 -3.65 -11.75
N LEU A 40 -18.05 -3.37 -10.44
CA LEU A 40 -19.29 -3.24 -9.67
C LEU A 40 -20.10 -2.01 -10.07
N LEU A 41 -19.44 -0.90 -10.42
CA LEU A 41 -20.11 0.30 -10.90
C LEU A 41 -20.86 0.02 -12.22
N ASP A 42 -20.20 -0.66 -13.17
CA ASP A 42 -20.81 -1.04 -14.45
C ASP A 42 -22.00 -1.99 -14.29
N GLN A 43 -22.05 -2.75 -13.19
CA GLN A 43 -23.18 -3.60 -12.80
C GLN A 43 -24.31 -2.84 -12.08
N GLY A 44 -24.21 -1.52 -11.93
CA GLY A 44 -25.17 -0.70 -11.17
C GLY A 44 -25.05 -0.83 -9.65
N ARG A 45 -24.05 -1.55 -9.14
CA ARG A 45 -23.82 -1.81 -7.69
C ARG A 45 -22.98 -0.70 -7.07
N ARG A 46 -23.46 0.54 -7.16
CA ARG A 46 -22.71 1.74 -6.75
C ARG A 46 -22.34 1.75 -5.26
N SER A 47 -23.20 1.22 -4.39
CA SER A 47 -22.91 1.07 -2.96
C SER A 47 -21.68 0.19 -2.71
N ASP A 48 -21.60 -0.91 -3.44
CA ASP A 48 -20.56 -1.92 -3.25
C ASP A 48 -19.25 -1.43 -3.86
N ALA A 49 -19.30 -0.76 -5.02
CA ALA A 49 -18.16 -0.07 -5.63
C ALA A 49 -17.57 1.00 -4.68
N THR A 50 -18.44 1.78 -4.02
CA THR A 50 -18.02 2.78 -3.04
C THR A 50 -17.36 2.12 -1.83
N ALA A 51 -17.98 1.08 -1.27
CA ALA A 51 -17.45 0.35 -0.12
C ALA A 51 -16.07 -0.26 -0.43
N LEU A 52 -15.90 -0.89 -1.60
CA LEU A 52 -14.63 -1.46 -2.03
C LEU A 52 -13.54 -0.40 -2.21
N THR A 53 -13.90 0.76 -2.77
CA THR A 53 -12.97 1.87 -2.94
C THR A 53 -12.51 2.42 -1.59
N LEU A 54 -13.40 2.57 -0.62
CA LEU A 54 -13.04 2.95 0.74
C LEU A 54 -12.13 1.92 1.41
N MET A 55 -12.44 0.62 1.26
CA MET A 55 -11.59 -0.45 1.78
C MET A 55 -10.20 -0.46 1.14
N SER A 56 -10.07 -0.10 -0.14
CA SER A 56 -8.76 0.04 -0.79
C SER A 56 -7.89 1.09 -0.10
N GLY A 57 -8.49 2.19 0.39
CA GLY A 57 -7.78 3.25 1.12
C GLY A 57 -7.29 2.78 2.49
N VAL A 58 -8.12 2.02 3.21
CA VAL A 58 -7.73 1.39 4.49
C VAL A 58 -6.54 0.46 4.28
N VAL A 59 -6.61 -0.39 3.24
CA VAL A 59 -5.51 -1.30 2.89
C VAL A 59 -4.24 -0.53 2.53
N ALA A 60 -4.35 0.55 1.75
CA ALA A 60 -3.19 1.38 1.39
C ALA A 60 -2.48 1.97 2.61
N LEU A 61 -3.23 2.43 3.61
CA LEU A 61 -2.67 2.94 4.87
C LEU A 61 -1.96 1.86 5.69
N ILE A 62 -2.57 0.67 5.81
CA ILE A 62 -1.97 -0.48 6.50
C ILE A 62 -0.65 -0.88 5.82
N VAL A 63 -0.65 -0.93 4.49
CA VAL A 63 0.51 -1.29 3.69
C VAL A 63 1.62 -0.24 3.85
N CYS A 64 1.28 1.04 3.85
CA CYS A 64 2.23 2.12 4.08
C CYS A 64 2.89 1.97 5.46
N ALA A 65 2.09 1.74 6.51
CA ALA A 65 2.58 1.54 7.87
C ALA A 65 3.48 0.29 7.99
N ALA A 66 3.06 -0.83 7.40
CA ALA A 66 3.84 -2.08 7.40
C ALA A 66 5.17 -1.93 6.64
N THR A 67 5.17 -1.33 5.45
CA THR A 67 6.39 -1.07 4.66
C THR A 67 7.39 -0.23 5.46
N ARG A 68 6.89 0.81 6.15
CA ARG A 68 7.73 1.69 6.98
C ARG A 68 8.27 0.99 8.23
N ALA A 69 7.48 0.12 8.83
CA ALA A 69 7.92 -0.74 9.94
C ALA A 69 9.03 -1.70 9.50
N ILE A 70 8.90 -2.33 8.32
CA ILE A 70 9.93 -3.23 7.75
C ILE A 70 11.24 -2.45 7.50
N LEU A 71 11.13 -1.21 7.01
CA LEU A 71 12.28 -0.33 6.80
C LEU A 71 12.93 0.19 8.10
N GLY A 72 12.35 -0.11 9.27
CA GLY A 72 12.85 0.37 10.57
C GLY A 72 12.62 1.86 10.79
N THR A 73 11.65 2.45 10.09
CA THR A 73 11.27 3.86 10.24
C THR A 73 9.99 4.00 11.05
N ARG A 74 9.67 5.21 11.54
CA ARG A 74 8.39 5.45 12.24
C ARG A 74 7.22 5.00 11.36
N PRO A 75 6.35 4.07 11.84
CA PRO A 75 5.34 3.43 11.00
C PRO A 75 4.31 4.45 10.48
N PHE A 76 3.91 5.39 11.33
CA PHE A 76 3.03 6.49 10.93
C PHE A 76 3.84 7.70 10.48
N SER A 77 3.58 8.14 9.25
CA SER A 77 4.08 9.39 8.72
C SER A 77 3.01 10.01 7.84
N ILE A 78 2.55 11.20 8.22
CA ILE A 78 1.46 11.92 7.54
C ILE A 78 1.72 12.03 6.04
N LEU A 79 2.94 12.42 5.64
CA LEU A 79 3.32 12.55 4.25
C LEU A 79 3.12 11.25 3.45
N TRP A 80 3.57 10.12 4.00
CA TRP A 80 3.49 8.82 3.33
C TRP A 80 2.09 8.23 3.37
N SER A 81 1.32 8.51 4.41
CA SER A 81 -0.11 8.16 4.48
C SER A 81 -0.90 8.89 3.41
N VAL A 82 -0.70 10.20 3.25
CA VAL A 82 -1.34 10.99 2.17
C VAL A 82 -0.93 10.46 0.81
N LEU A 83 0.36 10.19 0.60
CA LEU A 83 0.84 9.65 -0.67
C LEU A 83 0.24 8.27 -0.98
N SER A 84 0.10 7.41 0.02
CA SER A 84 -0.49 6.07 -0.16
C SER A 84 -1.97 6.11 -0.55
N LEU A 85 -2.68 7.19 -0.18
CA LEU A 85 -4.09 7.37 -0.49
C LEU A 85 -4.35 7.93 -1.90
N VAL A 86 -3.33 8.47 -2.59
CA VAL A 86 -3.46 9.05 -3.94
C VAL A 86 -4.23 8.16 -4.92
N PRO A 87 -3.91 6.87 -5.10
CA PRO A 87 -4.64 6.01 -6.04
C PRO A 87 -6.10 5.80 -5.63
N THR A 88 -6.39 5.67 -4.33
CA THR A 88 -7.76 5.55 -3.82
C THR A 88 -8.56 6.83 -4.02
N VAL A 89 -7.96 8.00 -3.76
CA VAL A 89 -8.61 9.30 -3.97
C VAL A 89 -8.88 9.53 -5.46
N ALA A 90 -7.93 9.20 -6.32
CA ALA A 90 -8.13 9.29 -7.77
C ALA A 90 -9.28 8.38 -8.25
N ALA A 91 -9.33 7.13 -7.75
CA ALA A 91 -10.45 6.23 -8.03
C ALA A 91 -11.78 6.78 -7.49
N PHE A 92 -11.79 7.34 -6.29
CA PHE A 92 -12.98 7.95 -5.70
C PHE A 92 -13.50 9.12 -6.54
N ILE A 93 -12.63 10.03 -6.98
CA ILE A 93 -13.01 11.16 -7.86
C ILE A 93 -13.57 10.68 -9.20
N TRP A 94 -13.14 9.53 -9.71
CA TRP A 94 -13.68 8.98 -10.96
C TRP A 94 -15.06 8.33 -10.78
N LEU A 95 -15.32 7.72 -9.62
CA LEU A 95 -16.59 7.03 -9.33
C LEU A 95 -17.77 7.99 -9.06
N PHE A 96 -17.47 9.24 -8.71
CA PHE A 96 -18.43 10.26 -8.26
C PHE A 96 -18.39 11.51 -9.15
#